data_AF-A0A9D9H573-F1
#
_entry.id   AF-A0A9D9H573-F1
#
_cell.length_a   1.000
_cell.length_b   1.000
_cell.length_c   1.000
_cell.angle_alpha   90.00
_cell.angle_beta   90.00
_cell.angle_gamma   90.00
#
_symmetry.space_group_name_H-M   'P 1'
#
loop_
_entity.id
_entity.type
_entity.pdbx_description
1 polymer ?
#
loop_
_entity_poly.entity_id
_entity_poly.type
_entity_poly.pdbx_seq_one_letter_code
_entity_poly.pdbx_strand_id
1 'polypeptide(L)'
;MTSEFGSRVDPISLEESYHNGLDIGVAENSEVFAIDDGYIEALGEDNLNGVFVRYKTLSGYTVIYAHLNKYEVNEGDFIFKGQKIALSGNTGYSTGPHLHIGVKNSSGEYINPETLFEEAKRYGLLIK
;
A
#
# COMPACT_ATOMS: atom_id res chain seq x y z
N MET A 1 6.76 1.07 -11.22
CA MET A 1 5.52 1.87 -11.18
C MET A 1 4.69 1.42 -12.35
N THR A 2 3.49 0.89 -12.10
CA THR A 2 2.57 0.37 -13.11
C THR A 2 1.35 1.25 -13.30
N SER A 3 0.96 2.03 -12.28
CA SER A 3 -0.06 3.08 -12.38
C SER A 3 0.22 4.21 -11.38
N GLU A 4 0.11 5.46 -11.83
CA GLU A 4 0.27 6.67 -11.03
C GLU A 4 -1.01 7.06 -10.30
N PHE A 5 -0.89 7.95 -9.30
CA PHE A 5 -2.01 8.58 -8.61
C PHE A 5 -2.74 9.57 -9.53
N GLY A 6 -4.08 9.57 -9.50
CA GLY A 6 -4.89 10.51 -10.27
C GLY A 6 -5.88 9.86 -11.24
N SER A 7 -6.47 10.66 -12.13
CA SER A 7 -7.47 10.20 -13.08
C SER A 7 -6.88 9.17 -14.05
N ARG A 8 -7.57 8.04 -14.21
CA ARG A 8 -7.24 6.99 -15.18
C ARG A 8 -8.50 6.39 -15.78
N VAL A 9 -8.36 5.68 -16.89
CA VAL A 9 -9.38 4.71 -17.31
C VAL A 9 -9.18 3.46 -16.46
N ASP A 10 -10.22 3.02 -15.77
CA ASP A 10 -10.19 1.81 -14.96
C ASP A 10 -9.88 0.59 -15.86
N PRO A 11 -8.87 -0.22 -15.55
CA PRO A 11 -8.45 -1.31 -16.42
C PRO A 11 -9.44 -2.49 -16.44
N ILE A 12 -10.41 -2.53 -15.52
CA ILE A 12 -11.41 -3.60 -15.41
C ILE A 12 -12.78 -3.09 -15.90
N SER A 13 -13.27 -1.95 -15.40
CA SER A 13 -14.57 -1.40 -15.84
C SER A 13 -14.52 -0.65 -17.17
N LEU A 14 -13.32 -0.21 -17.59
CA LEU A 14 -13.08 0.63 -18.77
C LEU A 14 -13.75 2.02 -18.70
N GLU A 15 -14.18 2.43 -17.51
CA GLU A 15 -14.76 3.75 -17.24
C GLU A 15 -13.72 4.72 -16.65
N GLU A 16 -14.02 6.02 -16.63
CA GLU A 16 -13.17 6.96 -15.90
C GLU A 16 -13.19 6.65 -14.40
N SER A 17 -12.01 6.53 -13.80
CA SER A 17 -11.79 6.30 -12.38
C SER A 17 -10.70 7.21 -11.84
N TYR A 18 -10.61 7.32 -10.52
CA TYR A 18 -9.56 8.07 -9.84
C TYR A 18 -8.74 7.12 -8.97
N HIS A 19 -7.46 6.98 -9.30
CA HIS A 19 -6.54 6.10 -8.61
C HIS A 19 -5.96 6.79 -7.37
N ASN A 20 -6.36 6.33 -6.18
CA ASN A 20 -6.03 6.94 -4.89
C ASN A 20 -4.67 6.51 -4.31
N GLY A 21 -3.78 5.97 -5.14
CA GLY A 21 -2.50 5.45 -4.69
C GLY A 21 -1.50 5.25 -5.82
N LEU A 22 -0.52 4.41 -5.56
CA LEU A 22 0.54 4.04 -6.48
C LEU A 22 0.61 2.53 -6.58
N ASP A 23 0.62 2.02 -7.81
CA ASP A 23 0.76 0.60 -8.09
C ASP A 23 2.21 0.26 -8.48
N ILE A 24 2.74 -0.79 -7.85
CA ILE A 24 4.09 -1.31 -8.12
C ILE A 24 3.94 -2.78 -8.52
N GLY A 25 4.07 -3.07 -9.82
CA GLY A 25 4.14 -4.44 -10.30
C GLY A 25 5.27 -5.22 -9.64
N VAL A 26 4.91 -6.29 -8.92
CA VAL A 26 5.81 -7.19 -8.20
C VAL A 26 5.24 -8.60 -8.23
N ALA A 27 6.10 -9.61 -8.11
CA ALA A 27 5.64 -10.98 -8.01
C ALA A 27 4.77 -11.17 -6.76
N GLU A 28 3.89 -12.16 -6.77
CA GLU A 28 3.22 -12.59 -5.56
C GLU A 28 4.25 -13.10 -4.54
N ASN A 29 3.95 -12.88 -3.26
CA ASN A 29 4.78 -13.28 -2.13
C ASN A 29 6.13 -12.55 -2.01
N SER A 30 6.33 -11.43 -2.72
CA SER A 30 7.42 -10.50 -2.45
C SER A 30 7.24 -9.87 -1.07
N GLU A 31 8.36 -9.63 -0.38
CA GLU A 31 8.32 -9.10 0.99
C GLU A 31 7.93 -7.62 0.98
N VAL A 32 6.95 -7.24 1.80
CA VAL A 32 6.47 -5.86 1.93
C VAL A 32 6.89 -5.31 3.30
N PHE A 33 7.56 -4.16 3.27
CA PHE A 33 8.17 -3.55 4.44
C PHE A 33 7.53 -2.20 4.75
N ALA A 34 7.51 -1.84 6.03
CA ALA A 34 7.03 -0.53 6.48
C ALA A 34 7.94 0.60 5.98
N ILE A 35 7.37 1.63 5.37
CA ILE A 35 8.12 2.79 4.86
C ILE A 35 8.43 3.86 5.91
N ASP A 36 7.79 3.78 7.08
CA ASP A 36 7.95 4.71 8.19
C ASP A 36 7.59 4.00 9.52
N ASP A 37 8.08 4.53 10.64
CA ASP A 37 7.74 4.06 11.98
C ASP A 37 6.26 4.37 12.27
N GLY A 38 5.57 3.48 12.98
CA GLY A 38 4.14 3.68 13.24
C GLY A 38 3.45 2.59 14.02
N TYR A 39 2.13 2.70 14.12
CA TYR A 39 1.26 1.71 14.75
C TYR A 39 0.27 1.14 13.73
N ILE A 40 0.08 -0.18 13.72
CA ILE A 40 -0.95 -0.83 12.91
C ILE A 40 -2.32 -0.35 13.38
N GLU A 41 -3.04 0.33 12.48
CA GLU A 41 -4.35 0.92 12.74
C GLU A 41 -5.47 -0.08 12.42
N ALA A 42 -5.35 -0.82 11.31
CA ALA A 42 -6.34 -1.78 10.89
C ALA A 42 -5.75 -2.86 9.97
N LEU A 43 -6.28 -4.07 10.09
CA LEU A 43 -6.04 -5.20 9.20
C LEU A 43 -7.38 -5.69 8.65
N GLY A 44 -7.41 -6.21 7.44
CA GLY A 44 -8.66 -6.76 6.92
C GLY A 44 -8.60 -7.26 5.49
N GLU A 45 -9.77 -7.64 5.01
CA GLU A 45 -10.00 -8.10 3.65
C GLU A 45 -11.33 -7.54 3.14
N ASP A 46 -11.34 -6.95 1.95
CA ASP A 46 -12.56 -6.52 1.26
C ASP A 46 -12.44 -6.69 -0.26
N ASN A 47 -13.56 -6.56 -0.98
CA ASN A 47 -13.59 -6.80 -2.43
C ASN A 47 -12.72 -5.83 -3.24
N LEU A 48 -12.50 -4.61 -2.74
CA LEU A 48 -11.73 -3.59 -3.43
C LEU A 48 -10.23 -3.77 -3.15
N ASN A 49 -9.85 -3.67 -1.88
CA ASN A 49 -8.46 -3.70 -1.44
C ASN A 49 -7.87 -5.11 -1.41
N GLY A 50 -8.69 -6.16 -1.42
CA GLY A 50 -8.24 -7.50 -1.07
C GLY A 50 -7.74 -7.51 0.36
N VAL A 51 -6.73 -8.33 0.65
CA VAL A 51 -6.06 -8.31 1.96
C VAL A 51 -5.25 -7.02 2.07
N PHE A 52 -5.41 -6.30 3.17
CA PHE A 52 -4.74 -5.02 3.39
C PHE A 52 -4.12 -4.86 4.78
N VAL A 53 -3.09 -4.00 4.85
CA VAL A 53 -2.53 -3.45 6.08
C VAL A 53 -2.70 -1.94 6.05
N ARG A 54 -3.18 -1.36 7.15
CA ARG A 54 -3.23 0.08 7.35
C ARG A 54 -2.54 0.46 8.64
N TYR A 55 -1.66 1.44 8.59
CA TYR A 55 -0.94 1.88 9.76
C TYR A 55 -0.76 3.41 9.81
N LYS A 56 -0.74 3.95 11.02
CA LYS A 56 -0.53 5.37 11.29
C LYS A 56 0.94 5.60 11.56
N THR A 57 1.59 6.44 10.76
CA THR A 57 2.99 6.79 10.95
C THR A 57 3.15 7.83 12.04
N LEU A 58 4.33 7.85 12.68
CA LEU A 58 4.68 8.89 13.66
C LEU A 58 4.74 10.29 13.03
N SER A 59 4.99 10.35 11.72
CA SER A 59 4.99 11.58 10.92
C SER A 59 3.57 12.13 10.63
N GLY A 60 2.52 11.43 11.07
CA GLY A 60 1.13 11.88 10.97
C GLY A 60 0.37 11.38 9.74
N TYR A 61 1.01 10.59 8.88
CA TYR A 61 0.36 9.99 7.70
C TYR A 61 -0.31 8.67 8.04
N THR A 62 -1.29 8.27 7.24
CA THR A 62 -1.80 6.89 7.25
C THR A 62 -1.36 6.22 5.95
N VAL A 63 -0.67 5.08 6.05
CA VAL A 63 -0.22 4.29 4.91
C VAL A 63 -1.10 3.06 4.80
N ILE A 64 -1.48 2.72 3.57
CA ILE A 64 -2.31 1.56 3.21
C ILE A 64 -1.54 0.72 2.20
N TYR A 65 -1.36 -0.57 2.50
CA TYR A 65 -0.90 -1.57 1.55
C TYR A 65 -2.05 -2.51 1.23
N ALA A 66 -2.35 -2.69 -0.05
CA ALA A 66 -3.47 -3.49 -0.53
C ALA A 66 -3.02 -4.54 -1.57
N HIS A 67 -3.96 -5.40 -1.96
CA HIS A 67 -3.80 -6.56 -2.83
C HIS A 67 -2.80 -7.60 -2.29
N LEU A 68 -2.62 -7.65 -0.98
CA LEU A 68 -1.66 -8.54 -0.32
C LEU A 68 -2.14 -10.00 -0.38
N ASN A 69 -1.22 -10.94 -0.16
CA ASN A 69 -1.59 -12.34 0.11
C ASN A 69 -1.78 -12.58 1.61
N LYS A 70 -0.96 -11.93 2.44
CA LYS A 70 -1.03 -12.03 3.91
C LYS A 70 -0.36 -10.83 4.59
N TYR A 71 -0.80 -10.54 5.81
CA TYR A 71 -0.09 -9.67 6.76
C TYR A 71 0.65 -10.51 7.81
N GLU A 72 1.74 -9.98 8.36
CA GLU A 72 2.62 -10.62 9.35
C GLU A 72 2.73 -9.80 10.65
N VAL A 73 1.68 -9.02 10.95
CA VAL A 73 1.54 -8.12 12.11
C VAL A 73 0.12 -8.20 12.67
N ASN A 74 -0.12 -7.62 13.85
CA ASN A 74 -1.43 -7.50 14.50
C ASN A 74 -1.86 -6.04 14.64
N GLU A 75 -3.16 -5.79 14.80
CA GLU A 75 -3.67 -4.47 15.13
C GLU A 75 -3.10 -3.97 16.47
N GLY A 76 -2.68 -2.71 16.50
CA GLY A 76 -2.03 -2.10 17.65
C GLY A 76 -0.52 -2.33 17.75
N ASP A 77 0.07 -3.20 16.93
CA ASP A 77 1.53 -3.40 16.92
C ASP A 77 2.26 -2.11 16.55
N PHE A 78 3.33 -1.80 17.28
CA PHE A 78 4.30 -0.80 16.83
C PHE A 78 5.26 -1.45 15.83
N ILE A 79 5.52 -0.77 14.72
CA ILE A 79 6.38 -1.22 13.63
C ILE A 79 7.47 -0.19 13.36
N PHE A 80 8.66 -0.69 13.01
CA PHE A 80 9.79 0.15 12.60
C PHE A 80 9.88 0.25 11.09
N LYS A 81 10.39 1.37 10.59
CA LYS A 81 10.80 1.55 9.19
C LYS A 81 11.73 0.41 8.77
N GLY A 82 11.41 -0.24 7.66
CA GLY A 82 12.13 -1.41 7.15
C GLY A 82 11.77 -2.73 7.83
N GLN A 83 10.82 -2.76 8.76
CA GLN A 83 10.26 -4.01 9.29
C GLN A 83 9.37 -4.66 8.23
N LYS A 84 9.52 -5.97 8.01
CA LYS A 84 8.60 -6.74 7.17
C LYS A 84 7.25 -6.85 7.87
N ILE A 85 6.17 -6.50 7.16
CA ILE A 85 4.81 -6.51 7.73
C ILE A 85 3.80 -7.28 6.89
N ALA A 86 4.13 -7.66 5.65
CA ALA A 86 3.23 -8.37 4.77
C ALA A 86 3.97 -9.06 3.61
N LEU A 87 3.21 -9.83 2.82
CA LEU A 87 3.62 -10.33 1.52
C LEU A 87 2.66 -9.82 0.43
N SER A 88 3.22 -9.35 -0.69
CA SER A 88 2.45 -8.93 -1.87
C SER A 88 1.60 -10.07 -2.42
N GLY A 89 0.56 -9.73 -3.18
CA GLY A 89 -0.36 -10.70 -3.73
C GLY A 89 -1.04 -10.22 -5.00
N ASN A 90 -2.24 -10.77 -5.21
CA ASN A 90 -3.12 -10.43 -6.31
C ASN A 90 -4.59 -10.56 -5.88
N THR A 91 -4.91 -10.11 -4.66
CA THR A 91 -6.24 -10.23 -4.06
C THR A 91 -7.11 -8.99 -4.29
N GLY A 92 -8.43 -9.12 -4.16
CA GLY A 92 -9.36 -8.01 -4.34
C GLY A 92 -9.50 -7.57 -5.80
N TYR A 93 -9.69 -6.27 -6.01
CA TYR A 93 -9.88 -5.68 -7.34
C TYR A 93 -8.53 -5.44 -8.03
N SER A 94 -7.93 -6.52 -8.53
CA SER A 94 -6.61 -6.53 -9.15
C SER A 94 -6.62 -7.24 -10.50
N THR A 95 -5.86 -6.71 -11.47
CA THR A 95 -5.69 -7.30 -12.81
C THR A 95 -4.48 -8.22 -12.93
N GLY A 96 -3.59 -8.20 -11.94
CA GLY A 96 -2.37 -9.01 -11.90
C GLY A 96 -1.49 -8.66 -10.69
N PRO A 97 -0.47 -9.47 -10.38
CA PRO A 97 0.34 -9.28 -9.18
C PRO A 97 0.99 -7.89 -9.09
N HIS A 98 0.68 -7.16 -8.02
CA HIS A 98 1.24 -5.85 -7.70
C HIS A 98 1.01 -5.49 -6.22
N LEU A 99 1.74 -4.48 -5.76
CA LEU A 99 1.47 -3.80 -4.49
C LEU A 99 0.81 -2.45 -4.77
N HIS A 100 -0.37 -2.23 -4.19
CA HIS A 100 -1.00 -0.90 -4.16
C HIS A 100 -0.63 -0.18 -2.87
N ILE A 101 -0.21 1.09 -2.98
CA ILE A 101 0.15 1.96 -1.86
C ILE A 101 -0.75 3.19 -1.86
N GLY A 102 -1.60 3.30 -0.84
CA GLY A 102 -2.36 4.51 -0.54
C GLY A 102 -1.72 5.30 0.60
N VAL A 103 -1.70 6.63 0.51
CA VAL A 103 -1.25 7.50 1.60
C VAL A 103 -2.31 8.56 1.86
N LYS A 104 -2.66 8.74 3.14
CA LYS A 104 -3.55 9.80 3.61
C LYS A 104 -2.82 10.79 4.49
N ASN A 105 -3.13 12.08 4.34
CA ASN A 105 -2.65 13.13 5.22
C ASN A 105 -3.36 13.08 6.60
N SER A 106 -2.97 13.97 7.51
CA SER A 106 -3.57 14.07 8.86
C SER A 106 -5.06 14.39 8.85
N SER A 107 -5.58 14.98 7.77
CA SER A 107 -6.99 15.31 7.57
C SER A 107 -7.80 14.12 6.99
N GLY A 108 -7.13 13.00 6.67
CA GLY A 108 -7.77 11.80 6.11
C GLY A 108 -7.92 11.79 4.59
N GLU A 109 -7.38 12.78 3.89
CA GLU A 109 -7.45 12.89 2.43
C GLU A 109 -6.31 12.10 1.78
N TYR A 110 -6.62 11.39 0.69
CA TYR A 110 -5.59 10.72 -0.12
C TYR A 110 -4.68 11.76 -0.80
N ILE A 111 -3.38 11.51 -0.73
CA ILE A 111 -2.36 12.33 -1.38
C ILE A 111 -1.51 11.47 -2.30
N ASN A 112 -0.89 12.08 -3.30
CA ASN A 112 0.05 11.37 -4.17
C ASN A 112 1.20 10.78 -3.32
N PRO A 113 1.37 9.45 -3.27
CA PRO A 113 2.39 8.80 -2.45
C PRO A 113 3.78 8.83 -3.08
N GLU A 114 3.95 9.40 -4.28
CA GLU A 114 5.20 9.39 -5.05
C GLU A 114 6.42 9.89 -4.27
N THR A 115 6.28 10.96 -3.50
CA THR A 115 7.38 11.47 -2.65
C THR A 115 7.79 10.47 -1.57
N LEU A 116 6.82 9.83 -0.91
CA LEU A 116 7.06 8.82 0.11
C LEU A 116 7.64 7.54 -0.50
N PHE A 117 7.17 7.17 -1.69
CA PHE A 117 7.66 6.04 -2.46
C PHE A 117 9.10 6.22 -2.92
N GLU A 118 9.44 7.37 -3.52
CA GLU A 118 10.81 7.64 -3.98
C GLU A 118 11.80 7.64 -2.82
N GLU A 119 11.40 8.14 -1.65
CA GLU A 119 12.22 8.03 -0.44
C GLU A 119 12.44 6.56 -0.04
N ALA A 120 11.38 5.76 0.08
CA ALA A 120 11.51 4.38 0.50
C ALA A 120 12.25 3.50 -0.53
N LYS A 121 12.10 3.79 -1.82
CA LYS A 121 12.83 3.13 -2.92
C LYS A 121 14.31 3.46 -2.87
N ARG A 122 14.68 4.71 -2.57
CA ARG A 122 16.09 5.14 -2.41
C ARG A 122 16.83 4.35 -1.34
N TYR A 123 16.13 3.93 -0.29
CA TYR A 123 16.70 3.14 0.80
C TYR A 123 16.54 1.61 0.60
N GLY A 124 15.92 1.16 -0.50
CA GLY A 124 15.67 -0.28 -0.75
C GLY A 124 14.71 -0.91 0.27
N LEU A 125 13.78 -0.12 0.81
CA LEU A 125 12.95 -0.45 1.98
C LEU A 125 11.52 -0.85 1.63
N LEU A 126 11.18 -1.06 0.36
CA LEU A 126 9.78 -1.25 -0.04
C LEU A 126 9.46 -2.69 -0.35
N ILE A 127 10.22 -3.29 -1.28
CA ILE A 127 9.98 -4.65 -1.76
C ILE A 127 11.31 -5.34 -2.07
N LYS A 128 11.45 -6.61 -1.66
CA LYS A 128 12.57 -7.49 -2.00
C LYS A 128 12.06 -8.82 -2.58
#